data_AF-A0A834BPB2-F1
#
_entry.id   AF-A0A834BPB2-F1
#
_cell.length_a   1.000
_cell.length_b   1.000
_cell.length_c   1.000
_cell.angle_alpha   90.00
_cell.angle_beta   90.00
_cell.angle_gamma   90.00
#
_symmetry.space_group_name_H-M   'P 1'
#
loop_
_entity.id
_entity.type
_entity.pdbx_description
1 polymer ?
#
loop_
_entity_poly.entity_id
_entity_poly.type
_entity_poly.pdbx_seq_one_letter_code
_entity_poly.pdbx_strand_id
1 'polypeptide(L)'
;MFATAGTLNAENNETFADHRENILKTAKALVEDTKLLVSGAASTPDKLAQAAQSSAATITQLAEVVKLGAASLGSDDPETQVVLINAIKDVAKALSDLIGATKGAASKPADDPSMYQLKGAAKVMVTNVTSLLKTVKAVEDEATRGTRALEATIEYMKQELTVFQSKEVPEKTSSPEESIRMTKGITMATAKAVAAGNSCRQEDVIATANLSRKAVSDMLTACKQASFHPDVSEEVRARALRYGTECTLSYLDLLEHVLVVLQKPTPELKHQLAALSKRVAGAVTELIQAAEAMKGTEWVDPEDPTVIAETELLGAAASIEAAAKKLEQLKPRAKPKQADETLDFEEQILEAAKSIAAATSALVKSASAAQRELVAQGKVGSIPANAADDGQWSQGLISAARMVAAATSSLCEAANASVQGHASEEKLISSAKQVAASTAQLLVACKVKADQDSEAMRRLQAAGNAVKRASDNLVRAAQKAAFGKADDDDVVVKTKFVGGIAQIIAAQEEMLKKERELEEARKKLAQIRQQQYKFLPTELREDEG
;
A
#
# COMPACT_ATOMS: atom_id res chain seq x y z
N MET A 1 -17.91 -9.51 -8.94
CA MET A 1 -16.76 -9.14 -9.77
C MET A 1 -17.19 -8.33 -10.99
N PHE A 2 -17.96 -8.86 -11.94
CA PHE A 2 -18.46 -8.08 -13.08
C PHE A 2 -19.25 -6.83 -12.68
N ALA A 3 -20.22 -6.96 -11.75
CA ALA A 3 -20.99 -5.82 -11.24
C ALA A 3 -20.09 -4.75 -10.58
N THR A 4 -19.20 -5.14 -9.65
CA THR A 4 -18.20 -4.26 -9.03
C THR A 4 -17.24 -3.59 -10.04
N ALA A 5 -17.04 -4.18 -11.21
CA ALA A 5 -16.21 -3.62 -12.28
C ALA A 5 -17.03 -2.79 -13.30
N GLY A 6 -18.34 -2.67 -13.11
CA GLY A 6 -19.23 -1.97 -14.04
C GLY A 6 -19.41 -2.66 -15.39
N THR A 7 -19.08 -3.95 -15.50
CA THR A 7 -19.09 -4.69 -16.77
C THR A 7 -20.26 -5.66 -16.91
N LEU A 8 -21.12 -5.77 -15.89
CA LEU A 8 -22.31 -6.61 -15.92
C LEU A 8 -23.46 -5.86 -16.60
N ASN A 9 -23.73 -6.20 -17.86
CA ASN A 9 -24.78 -5.62 -18.68
C ASN A 9 -25.82 -6.67 -19.08
N ALA A 10 -27.04 -6.23 -19.33
CA ALA A 10 -28.10 -7.08 -19.87
C ALA A 10 -27.68 -7.62 -21.25
N GLU A 11 -27.89 -8.92 -21.47
CA GLU A 11 -27.61 -9.53 -22.78
C GLU A 11 -28.70 -9.19 -23.81
N ASN A 12 -29.90 -8.82 -23.34
CA ASN A 12 -31.11 -8.52 -24.12
C ASN A 12 -31.85 -7.31 -23.52
N ASN A 13 -32.94 -6.85 -24.15
CA ASN A 13 -33.86 -5.81 -23.63
C ASN A 13 -34.77 -6.30 -22.47
N GLU A 14 -34.36 -7.34 -21.76
CA GLU A 14 -35.11 -7.91 -20.64
C GLU A 14 -34.94 -7.02 -19.40
N THR A 15 -36.02 -6.86 -18.65
CA THR A 15 -36.08 -6.06 -17.41
C THR A 15 -36.06 -6.97 -16.19
N PHE A 16 -35.75 -6.41 -15.02
CA PHE A 16 -35.77 -7.17 -13.77
C PHE A 16 -37.14 -7.81 -13.49
N ALA A 17 -38.23 -7.13 -13.87
CA ALA A 17 -39.59 -7.63 -13.71
C ALA A 17 -39.82 -8.97 -14.44
N ASP A 18 -39.18 -9.17 -15.61
CA ASP A 18 -39.29 -10.37 -16.43
C ASP A 18 -38.64 -11.59 -15.75
N HIS A 19 -37.56 -11.37 -14.99
CA HIS A 19 -36.86 -12.43 -14.26
C HIS A 19 -37.40 -12.66 -12.85
N ARG A 20 -38.03 -11.65 -12.24
CA ARG A 20 -38.51 -11.67 -10.85
C ARG A 20 -39.38 -12.88 -10.54
N GLU A 21 -40.38 -13.16 -11.37
CA GLU A 21 -41.31 -14.29 -11.13
C GLU A 21 -40.58 -15.64 -11.16
N ASN A 22 -39.64 -15.81 -12.09
CA ASN A 22 -38.82 -17.01 -12.19
C ASN A 22 -37.92 -17.19 -10.95
N ILE A 23 -37.31 -16.12 -10.45
CA ILE A 23 -36.53 -16.15 -9.21
C ILE A 23 -37.42 -16.60 -8.04
N LEU A 24 -38.60 -16.01 -7.87
CA LEU A 24 -39.53 -16.35 -6.80
C LEU A 24 -40.02 -17.80 -6.88
N LYS A 25 -40.33 -18.29 -8.09
CA LYS A 25 -40.79 -19.66 -8.32
C LYS A 25 -39.70 -20.68 -7.99
N THR A 26 -38.49 -20.48 -8.48
CA THR A 26 -37.36 -21.40 -8.24
C THR A 26 -36.91 -21.36 -6.79
N ALA A 27 -36.93 -20.20 -6.13
CA ALA A 27 -36.64 -20.08 -4.70
C ALA A 27 -37.67 -20.85 -3.84
N LYS A 28 -38.96 -20.83 -4.18
CA LYS A 28 -39.99 -21.64 -3.50
C LYS A 28 -39.75 -23.14 -3.70
N ALA A 29 -39.37 -23.57 -4.91
CA ALA A 29 -39.01 -24.96 -5.16
C ALA A 29 -37.85 -25.41 -4.26
N LEU A 30 -36.86 -24.55 -4.06
CA LEU A 30 -35.72 -24.84 -3.19
C LEU A 30 -36.09 -24.99 -1.70
N VAL A 31 -37.15 -24.31 -1.23
CA VAL A 31 -37.70 -24.52 0.12
C VAL A 31 -38.31 -25.92 0.25
N GLU A 32 -39.02 -26.39 -0.78
CA GLU A 32 -39.55 -27.75 -0.79
C GLU A 32 -38.42 -28.80 -0.86
N ASP A 33 -37.41 -28.57 -1.69
CA ASP A 33 -36.19 -29.40 -1.74
C ASP A 33 -35.49 -29.48 -0.36
N THR A 34 -35.44 -28.37 0.38
CA THR A 34 -34.90 -28.32 1.75
C THR A 34 -35.68 -29.24 2.69
N LYS A 35 -37.02 -29.29 2.60
CA LYS A 35 -37.85 -30.21 3.39
C LYS A 35 -37.61 -31.66 3.00
N LEU A 36 -37.44 -31.92 1.70
CA LEU A 36 -37.14 -33.26 1.18
C LEU A 36 -35.76 -33.74 1.65
N LEU A 37 -34.76 -32.87 1.74
CA LEU A 37 -33.44 -33.21 2.30
C LEU A 37 -33.52 -33.62 3.78
N VAL A 38 -34.24 -32.86 4.61
CA VAL A 38 -34.38 -33.15 6.04
C VAL A 38 -35.14 -34.44 6.28
N SER A 39 -36.26 -34.65 5.55
CA SER A 39 -37.05 -35.88 5.67
C SER A 39 -36.36 -37.09 5.04
N GLY A 40 -35.58 -36.88 3.97
CA GLY A 40 -34.78 -37.90 3.29
C GLY A 40 -33.67 -38.46 4.19
N ALA A 41 -33.03 -37.61 5.00
CA ALA A 41 -31.97 -38.02 5.92
C ALA A 41 -32.43 -39.07 6.96
N ALA A 42 -33.69 -38.98 7.39
CA ALA A 42 -34.33 -39.93 8.30
C ALA A 42 -35.03 -41.11 7.58
N SER A 43 -34.99 -41.15 6.24
CA SER A 43 -35.65 -42.16 5.42
C SER A 43 -34.61 -43.08 4.76
N THR A 44 -34.69 -43.29 3.43
CA THR A 44 -33.79 -44.18 2.71
C THR A 44 -32.68 -43.41 1.98
N PRO A 45 -31.49 -44.01 1.79
CA PRO A 45 -30.39 -43.41 1.03
C PRO A 45 -30.80 -42.95 -0.37
N ASP A 46 -31.65 -43.71 -1.06
CA ASP A 46 -32.13 -43.36 -2.41
C ASP A 46 -32.96 -42.07 -2.43
N LYS A 47 -33.87 -41.90 -1.46
CA LYS A 47 -34.68 -40.68 -1.34
C LYS A 47 -33.81 -39.47 -0.99
N LEU A 48 -32.81 -39.67 -0.14
CA LEU A 48 -31.85 -38.62 0.20
C LEU A 48 -31.01 -38.21 -1.02
N ALA A 49 -30.51 -39.19 -1.80
CA ALA A 49 -29.74 -38.94 -3.01
C ALA A 49 -30.58 -38.17 -4.05
N GLN A 50 -31.83 -38.56 -4.26
CA GLN A 50 -32.75 -37.85 -5.15
C GLN A 50 -33.03 -36.42 -4.68
N ALA A 51 -33.25 -36.21 -3.38
CA ALA A 51 -33.46 -34.88 -2.82
C ALA A 51 -32.23 -33.98 -2.97
N ALA A 52 -31.01 -34.52 -2.77
CA ALA A 52 -29.77 -33.80 -2.99
C ALA A 52 -29.56 -33.42 -4.46
N GLN A 53 -29.84 -34.33 -5.40
CA GLN A 53 -29.75 -34.07 -6.83
C GLN A 53 -30.77 -33.01 -7.29
N SER A 54 -32.02 -33.10 -6.79
CA SER A 54 -33.05 -32.09 -7.03
C SER A 54 -32.60 -30.71 -6.54
N SER A 55 -32.14 -30.64 -5.29
CA SER A 55 -31.66 -29.39 -4.68
C SER A 55 -30.50 -28.77 -5.47
N ALA A 56 -29.55 -29.59 -5.94
CA ALA A 56 -28.41 -29.16 -6.74
C ALA A 56 -28.82 -28.60 -8.12
N ALA A 57 -29.81 -29.22 -8.76
CA ALA A 57 -30.39 -28.71 -10.00
C ALA A 57 -31.12 -27.38 -9.76
N THR A 58 -31.96 -27.31 -8.72
CA THR A 58 -32.73 -26.12 -8.38
C THR A 58 -31.83 -24.93 -8.04
N ILE A 59 -30.74 -25.10 -7.27
CA ILE A 59 -29.82 -24.00 -6.97
C ILE A 59 -29.07 -23.51 -8.20
N THR A 60 -28.74 -24.41 -9.13
CA THR A 60 -28.07 -24.06 -10.39
C THR A 60 -29.00 -23.20 -11.24
N GLN A 61 -30.25 -23.63 -11.40
CA GLN A 61 -31.28 -22.86 -12.09
C GLN A 61 -31.53 -21.52 -11.39
N LEU A 62 -31.60 -21.49 -10.06
CA LEU A 62 -31.82 -20.27 -9.29
C LEU A 62 -30.66 -19.27 -9.50
N ALA A 63 -29.42 -19.76 -9.50
CA ALA A 63 -28.25 -18.94 -9.77
C ALA A 63 -28.26 -18.36 -11.18
N GLU A 64 -28.72 -19.11 -12.19
CA GLU A 64 -28.88 -18.60 -13.55
C GLU A 64 -29.92 -17.49 -13.65
N VAL A 65 -31.14 -17.71 -13.15
CA VAL A 65 -32.19 -16.69 -13.21
C VAL A 65 -31.85 -15.44 -12.38
N VAL A 66 -31.11 -15.60 -11.28
CA VAL A 66 -30.61 -14.46 -10.49
C VAL A 66 -29.52 -13.70 -11.23
N LYS A 67 -28.61 -14.37 -11.94
CA LYS A 67 -27.59 -13.70 -12.77
C LYS A 67 -28.24 -12.88 -13.88
N LEU A 68 -29.23 -13.43 -14.57
CA LEU A 68 -30.00 -12.72 -15.60
C LEU A 68 -30.75 -11.52 -15.00
N GLY A 69 -31.42 -11.72 -13.86
CA GLY A 69 -32.05 -10.64 -13.10
C GLY A 69 -31.06 -9.53 -12.71
N ALA A 70 -29.87 -9.87 -12.21
CA ALA A 70 -28.85 -8.88 -11.89
C ALA A 70 -28.38 -8.12 -13.14
N ALA A 71 -28.11 -8.83 -14.24
CA ALA A 71 -27.69 -8.21 -15.50
C ALA A 71 -28.73 -7.23 -16.06
N SER A 72 -30.03 -7.56 -15.95
CA SER A 72 -31.14 -6.73 -16.39
C SER A 72 -31.28 -5.39 -15.66
N LEU A 73 -30.61 -5.21 -14.51
CA LEU A 73 -30.57 -3.92 -13.79
C LEU A 73 -29.66 -2.89 -14.47
N GLY A 74 -28.79 -3.33 -15.39
CA GLY A 74 -27.84 -2.45 -16.09
C GLY A 74 -26.62 -2.05 -15.24
N SER A 75 -25.57 -1.58 -15.91
CA SER A 75 -24.31 -1.17 -15.27
C SER A 75 -24.41 0.15 -14.48
N ASP A 76 -25.53 0.87 -14.57
CA ASP A 76 -25.78 2.11 -13.85
C ASP A 76 -26.08 1.89 -12.35
N ASP A 77 -26.51 0.68 -11.95
CA ASP A 77 -26.74 0.32 -10.55
C ASP A 77 -25.96 -0.95 -10.12
N PRO A 78 -24.62 -0.87 -10.12
CA PRO A 78 -23.76 -2.02 -9.80
C PRO A 78 -23.91 -2.47 -8.34
N GLU A 79 -24.32 -1.57 -7.45
CA GLU A 79 -24.47 -1.86 -6.01
C GLU A 79 -25.67 -2.79 -5.76
N THR A 80 -26.82 -2.55 -6.41
CA THR A 80 -27.99 -3.43 -6.33
C THR A 80 -27.73 -4.78 -7.00
N GLN A 81 -27.01 -4.80 -8.13
CA GLN A 81 -26.55 -6.05 -8.76
C GLN A 81 -25.75 -6.92 -7.78
N VAL A 82 -24.81 -6.30 -7.04
CA VAL A 82 -23.98 -7.01 -6.05
C VAL A 82 -24.82 -7.56 -4.90
N VAL A 83 -25.83 -6.82 -4.41
CA VAL A 83 -26.72 -7.32 -3.36
C VAL A 83 -27.47 -8.58 -3.80
N LEU A 84 -28.03 -8.58 -5.01
CA LEU A 84 -28.79 -9.72 -5.52
C LEU A 84 -27.90 -10.96 -5.71
N ILE A 85 -26.68 -10.76 -6.24
CA ILE A 85 -25.68 -11.82 -6.41
C ILE A 85 -25.21 -12.37 -5.06
N ASN A 86 -25.01 -11.50 -4.06
CA ASN A 86 -24.65 -11.94 -2.71
C ASN A 86 -25.78 -12.76 -2.07
N ALA A 87 -27.05 -12.37 -2.26
CA ALA A 87 -28.18 -13.11 -1.70
C ALA A 87 -28.25 -14.55 -2.23
N ILE A 88 -28.01 -14.78 -3.54
CA ILE A 88 -27.96 -16.15 -4.08
C ILE A 88 -26.69 -16.91 -3.66
N LYS A 89 -25.57 -16.21 -3.49
CA LYS A 89 -24.33 -16.81 -2.95
C LYS A 89 -24.55 -17.33 -1.52
N ASP A 90 -25.25 -16.57 -0.68
CA ASP A 90 -25.58 -16.94 0.71
C ASP A 90 -26.51 -18.16 0.75
N VAL A 91 -27.48 -18.24 -0.18
CA VAL A 91 -28.35 -19.43 -0.35
C VAL A 91 -27.55 -20.64 -0.82
N ALA A 92 -26.65 -20.49 -1.79
CA ALA A 92 -25.83 -21.58 -2.29
C ALA A 92 -24.87 -22.12 -1.22
N LYS A 93 -24.26 -21.25 -0.41
CA LYS A 93 -23.43 -21.63 0.73
C LYS A 93 -24.24 -22.43 1.77
N ALA A 94 -25.40 -21.92 2.18
CA ALA A 94 -26.26 -22.61 3.13
C ALA A 94 -26.76 -23.97 2.60
N LEU A 95 -27.00 -24.11 1.29
CA LEU A 95 -27.35 -25.40 0.71
C LEU A 95 -26.18 -26.38 0.76
N SER A 96 -24.95 -25.92 0.47
CA SER A 96 -23.75 -26.74 0.58
C SER A 96 -23.58 -27.26 2.01
N ASP A 97 -23.74 -26.39 3.00
CA ASP A 97 -23.66 -26.75 4.43
C ASP A 97 -24.79 -27.72 4.81
N LEU A 98 -26.01 -27.52 4.30
CA LEU A 98 -27.13 -28.43 4.49
C LEU A 98 -26.86 -29.82 3.91
N ILE A 99 -26.31 -29.91 2.69
CA ILE A 99 -25.93 -31.19 2.07
C ILE A 99 -24.79 -31.86 2.87
N GLY A 100 -23.85 -31.09 3.39
CA GLY A 100 -22.83 -31.59 4.31
C GLY A 100 -23.44 -32.19 5.59
N ALA A 101 -24.39 -31.48 6.19
CA ALA A 101 -25.08 -31.93 7.40
C ALA A 101 -25.97 -33.16 7.14
N THR A 102 -26.66 -33.24 5.99
CA THR A 102 -27.44 -34.44 5.64
C THR A 102 -26.55 -35.66 5.46
N LYS A 103 -25.36 -35.53 4.85
CA LYS A 103 -24.38 -36.63 4.76
C LYS A 103 -23.97 -37.12 6.14
N GLY A 104 -23.72 -36.20 7.08
CA GLY A 104 -23.37 -36.52 8.46
C GLY A 104 -24.50 -37.18 9.25
N ALA A 105 -25.75 -36.91 8.87
CA ALA A 105 -26.97 -37.39 9.54
C ALA A 105 -27.63 -38.61 8.86
N ALA A 106 -27.20 -38.96 7.65
CA ALA A 106 -27.80 -40.02 6.85
C ALA A 106 -27.80 -41.36 7.59
N SER A 107 -28.97 -42.02 7.61
CA SER A 107 -29.15 -43.34 8.24
C SER A 107 -28.87 -43.37 9.75
N LYS A 108 -28.84 -42.22 10.42
CA LYS A 108 -28.70 -42.13 11.88
C LYS A 108 -30.06 -41.98 12.57
N PRO A 109 -30.15 -42.38 13.86
CA PRO A 109 -31.34 -42.18 14.67
C PRO A 109 -31.74 -40.70 14.81
N ALA A 110 -33.03 -40.43 15.04
CA ALA A 110 -33.57 -39.06 15.10
C ALA A 110 -33.04 -38.22 16.27
N ASP A 111 -32.50 -38.87 17.31
CA ASP A 111 -31.89 -38.30 18.51
C ASP A 111 -30.37 -38.11 18.40
N ASP A 112 -29.76 -38.49 17.27
CA ASP A 112 -28.33 -38.28 17.06
C ASP A 112 -27.97 -36.78 16.98
N PRO A 113 -26.85 -36.31 17.57
CA PRO A 113 -26.38 -34.93 17.47
C PRO A 113 -26.34 -34.37 16.04
N SER A 114 -26.01 -35.20 15.05
CA SER A 114 -25.98 -34.78 13.64
C SER A 114 -27.37 -34.44 13.07
N MET A 115 -28.45 -35.03 13.60
CA MET A 115 -29.82 -34.66 13.25
C MET A 115 -30.20 -33.26 13.78
N TYR A 116 -29.63 -32.85 14.91
CA TYR A 116 -29.78 -31.47 15.41
C TYR A 116 -29.01 -30.48 14.53
N GLN A 117 -27.79 -30.82 14.12
CA GLN A 117 -27.01 -30.01 13.18
C GLN A 117 -27.72 -29.87 11.83
N LEU A 118 -28.30 -30.96 11.31
CA LEU A 118 -29.12 -30.95 10.10
C LEU A 118 -30.32 -29.99 10.21
N LYS A 119 -31.08 -30.06 11.31
CA LYS A 119 -32.20 -29.13 11.55
C LYS A 119 -31.73 -27.67 11.63
N GLY A 120 -30.56 -27.44 12.25
CA GLY A 120 -29.91 -26.13 12.30
C GLY A 120 -29.57 -25.60 10.91
N ALA A 121 -28.88 -26.40 10.09
CA ALA A 121 -28.52 -26.05 8.72
C ALA A 121 -29.76 -25.79 7.85
N ALA A 122 -30.82 -26.58 8.00
CA ALA A 122 -32.08 -26.38 7.28
C ALA A 122 -32.76 -25.06 7.67
N LYS A 123 -32.69 -24.67 8.96
CA LYS A 123 -33.20 -23.37 9.41
C LYS A 123 -32.42 -22.22 8.77
N VAL A 124 -31.09 -22.30 8.73
CA VAL A 124 -30.23 -21.30 8.07
C VAL A 124 -30.57 -21.20 6.58
N MET A 125 -30.75 -22.33 5.90
CA MET A 125 -31.18 -22.38 4.50
C MET A 125 -32.51 -21.65 4.27
N VAL A 126 -33.53 -21.93 5.07
CA VAL A 126 -34.84 -21.26 4.97
C VAL A 126 -34.73 -19.75 5.24
N THR A 127 -33.92 -19.34 6.22
CA THR A 127 -33.64 -17.93 6.49
C THR A 127 -33.01 -17.26 5.27
N ASN A 128 -31.99 -17.86 4.66
CA ASN A 128 -31.31 -17.29 3.50
C ASN A 128 -32.22 -17.21 2.27
N VAL A 129 -33.04 -18.24 2.02
CA VAL A 129 -34.05 -18.17 0.94
C VAL A 129 -35.07 -17.06 1.23
N THR A 130 -35.51 -16.91 2.48
CA THR A 130 -36.43 -15.82 2.87
C THR A 130 -35.79 -14.45 2.66
N SER A 131 -34.50 -14.29 2.99
CA SER A 131 -33.74 -13.07 2.75
C SER A 131 -33.56 -12.77 1.25
N LEU A 132 -33.33 -13.79 0.42
CA LEU A 132 -33.33 -13.64 -1.05
C LEU A 132 -34.69 -13.15 -1.55
N LEU A 133 -35.80 -13.76 -1.10
CA LEU A 133 -37.15 -13.33 -1.48
C LEU A 133 -37.45 -11.88 -1.07
N LYS A 134 -36.99 -11.45 0.11
CA LYS A 134 -37.08 -10.05 0.55
C LYS A 134 -36.25 -9.12 -0.33
N THR A 135 -35.02 -9.54 -0.67
CA THR A 135 -34.11 -8.78 -1.54
C THR A 135 -34.73 -8.56 -2.91
N VAL A 136 -35.24 -9.63 -3.54
CA VAL A 136 -35.90 -9.58 -4.86
C VAL A 136 -37.10 -8.61 -4.86
N LYS A 137 -37.90 -8.61 -3.80
CA LYS A 137 -39.02 -7.65 -3.65
C LYS A 137 -38.56 -6.20 -3.48
N ALA A 138 -37.40 -6.01 -2.86
CA ALA A 138 -36.86 -4.68 -2.55
C ALA A 138 -36.12 -4.04 -3.72
N VAL A 139 -35.74 -4.80 -4.75
CA VAL A 139 -35.10 -4.26 -5.96
C VAL A 139 -36.02 -3.24 -6.66
N GLU A 140 -37.33 -3.45 -6.64
CA GLU A 140 -38.32 -2.52 -7.20
C GLU A 140 -38.85 -1.48 -6.20
N ASP A 141 -38.53 -1.63 -4.90
CA ASP A 141 -38.92 -0.71 -3.84
C ASP A 141 -37.71 0.14 -3.40
N GLU A 142 -37.48 1.23 -4.14
CA GLU A 142 -36.37 2.15 -3.91
C GLU A 142 -36.31 2.68 -2.48
N ALA A 143 -37.46 2.82 -1.80
CA ALA A 143 -37.53 3.40 -0.46
C ALA A 143 -36.95 2.49 0.63
N THR A 144 -37.00 1.17 0.44
CA THR A 144 -36.51 0.19 1.44
C THR A 144 -35.33 -0.65 0.98
N ARG A 145 -34.88 -0.48 -0.27
CA ARG A 145 -33.80 -1.25 -0.89
C ARG A 145 -32.53 -1.34 -0.05
N GLY A 146 -32.00 -0.21 0.41
CA GLY A 146 -30.81 -0.16 1.27
C GLY A 146 -31.05 -0.76 2.65
N THR A 147 -32.21 -0.49 3.25
CA THR A 147 -32.62 -1.08 4.53
C THR A 147 -32.60 -2.61 4.46
N ARG A 148 -33.16 -3.19 3.39
CA ARG A 148 -33.18 -4.66 3.17
C ARG A 148 -31.79 -5.23 2.89
N ALA A 149 -30.97 -4.53 2.11
CA ALA A 149 -29.59 -4.92 1.87
C ALA A 149 -28.79 -5.00 3.19
N LEU A 150 -28.99 -4.01 4.07
CA LEU A 150 -28.32 -3.95 5.36
C LEU A 150 -28.81 -5.05 6.33
N GLU A 151 -30.12 -5.31 6.39
CA GLU A 151 -30.68 -6.46 7.14
C GLU A 151 -30.05 -7.79 6.69
N ALA A 152 -29.94 -8.01 5.38
CA ALA A 152 -29.31 -9.21 4.83
C ALA A 152 -27.82 -9.32 5.18
N THR A 153 -27.09 -8.20 5.15
CA THR A 153 -25.68 -8.16 5.57
C THR A 153 -25.50 -8.47 7.06
N ILE A 154 -26.36 -7.96 7.93
CA ILE A 154 -26.33 -8.24 9.37
C ILE A 154 -26.54 -9.73 9.63
N GLU A 155 -27.52 -10.35 8.97
CA GLU A 155 -27.79 -11.79 9.09
C GLU A 155 -26.59 -12.61 8.59
N TYR A 156 -26.01 -12.25 7.45
CA TYR A 156 -24.79 -12.87 6.94
C TYR A 156 -23.63 -12.79 7.95
N MET A 157 -23.38 -11.61 8.52
CA MET A 157 -22.30 -11.42 9.50
C MET A 157 -22.51 -12.26 10.77
N LYS A 158 -23.76 -12.44 11.22
CA LYS A 158 -24.08 -13.33 12.35
C LYS A 158 -23.76 -14.80 12.02
N GLN A 159 -24.03 -15.23 10.78
CA GLN A 159 -23.68 -16.57 10.31
C GLN A 159 -22.15 -16.75 10.24
N GLU A 160 -21.42 -15.80 9.66
CA GLU A 160 -19.96 -15.83 9.61
C GLU A 160 -19.33 -15.83 11.01
N LEU A 161 -19.87 -15.05 11.94
CA LEU A 161 -19.39 -15.05 13.33
C LEU A 161 -19.57 -16.41 14.00
N THR A 162 -20.67 -17.11 13.71
CA THR A 162 -20.91 -18.47 14.22
C THR A 162 -19.88 -19.45 13.67
N VAL A 163 -19.56 -19.37 12.38
CA VAL A 163 -18.49 -20.17 11.75
C VAL A 163 -17.12 -19.81 12.34
N PHE A 164 -16.85 -18.54 12.56
CA PHE A 164 -15.61 -18.08 13.17
C PHE A 164 -15.41 -18.67 14.58
N GLN A 165 -16.46 -18.69 15.39
CA GLN A 165 -16.47 -19.26 16.74
C GLN A 165 -16.45 -20.80 16.79
N SER A 166 -16.61 -21.48 15.65
CA SER A 166 -16.55 -22.93 15.58
C SER A 166 -15.15 -23.44 15.95
N LYS A 167 -15.09 -24.67 16.50
CA LYS A 167 -13.82 -25.36 16.82
C LYS A 167 -13.09 -25.90 15.58
N GLU A 168 -13.60 -25.64 14.39
CA GLU A 168 -12.98 -26.10 13.15
C GLU A 168 -11.65 -25.39 12.90
N VAL A 169 -10.63 -26.18 12.63
CA VAL A 169 -9.30 -25.70 12.27
C VAL A 169 -9.34 -25.27 10.80
N PRO A 170 -8.90 -24.04 10.47
CA PRO A 170 -8.80 -23.60 9.08
C PRO A 170 -7.88 -24.52 8.26
N GLU A 171 -8.25 -24.83 7.02
CA GLU A 171 -7.41 -25.62 6.10
C GLU A 171 -6.13 -24.88 5.67
N LYS A 172 -6.14 -23.55 5.79
CA LYS A 172 -5.04 -22.66 5.41
C LYS A 172 -4.65 -21.79 6.58
N THR A 173 -3.37 -21.47 6.65
CA THR A 173 -2.84 -20.46 7.57
C THR A 173 -2.53 -19.19 6.78
N SER A 174 -2.79 -18.04 7.39
CA SER A 174 -2.41 -16.72 6.87
C SER A 174 -1.38 -16.11 7.81
N SER A 175 -0.73 -15.04 7.36
CA SER A 175 0.20 -14.32 8.21
C SER A 175 -0.54 -13.34 9.13
N PRO A 176 -0.02 -13.02 10.33
CA PRO A 176 -0.64 -12.03 11.20
C PRO A 176 -0.73 -10.63 10.56
N GLU A 177 0.15 -10.30 9.60
CA GLU A 177 0.09 -9.06 8.81
C GLU A 177 -1.16 -8.99 7.96
N GLU A 178 -1.54 -10.11 7.35
CA GLU A 178 -2.77 -10.19 6.59
C GLU A 178 -3.98 -9.92 7.50
N SER A 179 -3.98 -10.48 8.72
CA SER A 179 -4.99 -10.17 9.73
C SER A 179 -5.03 -8.69 10.08
N ILE A 180 -3.88 -8.04 10.31
CA ILE A 180 -3.80 -6.59 10.60
C ILE A 180 -4.30 -5.77 9.41
N ARG A 181 -3.88 -6.11 8.18
CA ARG A 181 -4.29 -5.44 6.96
C ARG A 181 -5.80 -5.49 6.78
N MET A 182 -6.44 -6.62 7.07
CA MET A 182 -7.89 -6.76 6.95
C MET A 182 -8.67 -5.93 7.98
N THR A 183 -8.08 -5.56 9.13
CA THR A 183 -8.75 -4.66 10.09
C THR A 183 -8.95 -3.24 9.54
N LYS A 184 -8.09 -2.77 8.62
CA LYS A 184 -8.25 -1.47 7.93
C LYS A 184 -9.59 -1.39 7.18
N GLY A 185 -10.06 -2.51 6.63
CA GLY A 185 -11.35 -2.62 5.96
C GLY A 185 -12.52 -2.29 6.89
N ILE A 186 -12.46 -2.72 8.14
CA ILE A 186 -13.49 -2.42 9.16
C ILE A 186 -13.51 -0.94 9.49
N THR A 187 -12.34 -0.29 9.65
CA THR A 187 -12.26 1.15 9.90
C THR A 187 -12.92 1.96 8.79
N MET A 188 -12.65 1.62 7.53
CA MET A 188 -13.28 2.26 6.38
C MET A 188 -14.79 1.99 6.34
N ALA A 189 -15.21 0.75 6.58
CA ALA A 189 -16.61 0.36 6.59
C ALA A 189 -17.40 1.08 7.71
N THR A 190 -16.77 1.28 8.87
CA THR A 190 -17.30 2.03 10.01
C THR A 190 -17.57 3.49 9.64
N ALA A 191 -16.60 4.17 9.02
CA ALA A 191 -16.78 5.55 8.57
C ALA A 191 -17.94 5.66 7.55
N LYS A 192 -18.01 4.71 6.60
CA LYS A 192 -19.07 4.66 5.60
C LYS A 192 -20.45 4.39 6.22
N ALA A 193 -20.53 3.52 7.22
CA ALA A 193 -21.76 3.22 7.95
C ALA A 193 -22.31 4.43 8.71
N VAL A 194 -21.44 5.19 9.38
CA VAL A 194 -21.85 6.45 10.03
C VAL A 194 -22.34 7.46 8.99
N ALA A 195 -21.63 7.61 7.87
CA ALA A 195 -22.03 8.52 6.80
C ALA A 195 -23.38 8.13 6.19
N ALA A 196 -23.62 6.84 5.91
CA ALA A 196 -24.87 6.33 5.39
C ALA A 196 -26.04 6.51 6.39
N GLY A 197 -25.81 6.27 7.68
CA GLY A 197 -26.80 6.54 8.72
C GLY A 197 -27.16 8.03 8.81
N ASN A 198 -26.19 8.92 8.64
CA ASN A 198 -26.41 10.36 8.65
C ASN A 198 -27.14 10.86 7.40
N SER A 199 -26.81 10.34 6.22
CA SER A 199 -27.44 10.74 4.96
C SER A 199 -28.84 10.15 4.78
N CYS A 200 -29.09 8.97 5.36
CA CYS A 200 -30.30 8.16 5.16
C CYS A 200 -30.60 7.84 3.68
N ARG A 201 -29.62 7.98 2.78
CA ARG A 201 -29.77 7.66 1.36
C ARG A 201 -29.63 6.17 1.14
N GLN A 202 -30.59 5.56 0.45
CA GLN A 202 -30.62 4.10 0.27
C GLN A 202 -29.38 3.60 -0.50
N GLU A 203 -28.88 4.33 -1.49
CA GLU A 203 -27.65 4.00 -2.23
C GLU A 203 -26.41 3.94 -1.31
N ASP A 204 -26.23 4.95 -0.45
CA ASP A 204 -25.12 4.97 0.53
C ASP A 204 -25.20 3.76 1.47
N VAL A 205 -26.42 3.37 1.87
CA VAL A 205 -26.67 2.21 2.73
C VAL A 205 -26.34 0.90 1.99
N ILE A 206 -26.71 0.76 0.72
CA ILE A 206 -26.36 -0.41 -0.09
C ILE A 206 -24.83 -0.52 -0.23
N ALA A 207 -24.18 0.58 -0.58
CA ALA A 207 -22.72 0.62 -0.76
C ALA A 207 -21.98 0.37 0.57
N THR A 208 -22.60 0.71 1.70
CA THR A 208 -22.13 0.35 3.05
C THR A 208 -22.33 -1.13 3.32
N ALA A 209 -23.51 -1.68 3.01
CA ALA A 209 -23.84 -3.09 3.25
C ALA A 209 -22.90 -4.02 2.47
N ASN A 210 -22.58 -3.68 1.22
CA ASN A 210 -21.64 -4.44 0.39
C ASN A 210 -20.20 -4.36 0.91
N LEU A 211 -19.73 -3.16 1.27
CA LEU A 211 -18.40 -2.98 1.87
C LEU A 211 -18.27 -3.72 3.21
N SER A 212 -19.29 -3.61 4.06
CA SER A 212 -19.35 -4.24 5.39
C SER A 212 -19.26 -5.76 5.28
N ARG A 213 -20.05 -6.35 4.37
CA ARG A 213 -20.06 -7.80 4.12
C ARG A 213 -18.65 -8.30 3.79
N LYS A 214 -17.97 -7.64 2.86
CA LYS A 214 -16.61 -8.00 2.45
C LYS A 214 -15.60 -7.81 3.60
N ALA A 215 -15.59 -6.64 4.22
CA ALA A 215 -14.62 -6.31 5.27
C ALA A 215 -14.67 -7.29 6.45
N VAL A 216 -15.87 -7.69 6.88
CA VAL A 216 -16.04 -8.62 8.00
C VAL A 216 -15.66 -10.05 7.62
N SER A 217 -16.06 -10.51 6.42
CA SER A 217 -15.65 -11.83 5.90
C SER A 217 -14.13 -11.96 5.81
N ASP A 218 -13.48 -10.97 5.21
CA ASP A 218 -12.03 -10.95 5.02
C ASP A 218 -11.30 -10.88 6.38
N MET A 219 -11.78 -10.03 7.31
CA MET A 219 -11.22 -9.92 8.66
C MET A 219 -11.36 -11.22 9.46
N LEU A 220 -12.55 -11.80 9.54
CA LEU A 220 -12.78 -13.03 10.30
C LEU A 220 -11.97 -14.20 9.75
N THR A 221 -11.89 -14.32 8.42
CA THR A 221 -11.09 -15.34 7.75
C THR A 221 -9.61 -15.18 8.08
N ALA A 222 -9.05 -13.98 7.87
CA ALA A 222 -7.64 -13.72 8.12
C ALA A 222 -7.28 -13.85 9.61
N CYS A 223 -8.15 -13.40 10.51
CA CYS A 223 -7.96 -13.54 11.95
C CYS A 223 -7.95 -15.01 12.38
N LYS A 224 -8.90 -15.82 11.90
CA LYS A 224 -8.94 -17.26 12.22
C LYS A 224 -7.70 -17.94 11.67
N GLN A 225 -7.40 -17.77 10.39
CA GLN A 225 -6.24 -18.41 9.76
C GLN A 225 -4.90 -18.03 10.40
N ALA A 226 -4.70 -16.76 10.78
CA ALA A 226 -3.48 -16.31 11.46
C ALA A 226 -3.37 -16.85 12.88
N SER A 227 -4.49 -16.90 13.63
CA SER A 227 -4.50 -17.41 15.00
C SER A 227 -4.14 -18.90 15.10
N PHE A 228 -4.33 -19.67 14.02
CA PHE A 228 -3.98 -21.09 13.91
C PHE A 228 -2.59 -21.33 13.29
N HIS A 229 -1.78 -20.30 13.07
CA HIS A 229 -0.40 -20.45 12.63
C HIS A 229 0.41 -21.27 13.67
N PRO A 230 1.34 -22.16 13.25
CA PRO A 230 2.09 -23.03 14.18
C PRO A 230 2.84 -22.29 15.28
N ASP A 231 3.34 -21.09 14.97
CA ASP A 231 4.13 -20.26 15.89
C ASP A 231 3.29 -19.47 16.91
N VAL A 232 1.95 -19.54 16.83
CA VAL A 232 1.04 -18.81 17.72
C VAL A 232 0.63 -19.67 18.90
N SER A 233 0.90 -19.16 20.11
CA SER A 233 0.52 -19.84 21.36
C SER A 233 -0.99 -19.92 21.54
N GLU A 234 -1.45 -20.90 22.32
CA GLU A 234 -2.88 -21.08 22.59
C GLU A 234 -3.52 -19.86 23.29
N GLU A 235 -2.79 -19.19 24.17
CA GLU A 235 -3.23 -17.97 24.84
C GLU A 235 -3.44 -16.82 23.85
N VAL A 236 -2.48 -16.59 22.95
CA VAL A 236 -2.57 -15.54 21.93
C VAL A 236 -3.67 -15.87 20.93
N ARG A 237 -3.84 -17.15 20.56
CA ARG A 237 -4.96 -17.62 19.73
C ARG A 237 -6.31 -17.31 20.38
N ALA A 238 -6.49 -17.67 21.64
CA ALA A 238 -7.72 -17.39 22.38
C ALA A 238 -8.01 -15.89 22.45
N ARG A 239 -6.97 -15.07 22.69
CA ARG A 239 -7.06 -13.61 22.67
C ARG A 239 -7.51 -13.07 21.30
N ALA A 240 -6.92 -13.54 20.21
CA ALA A 240 -7.26 -13.13 18.86
C ALA A 240 -8.72 -13.48 18.51
N LEU A 241 -9.16 -14.70 18.79
CA LEU A 241 -10.54 -15.13 18.54
C LEU A 241 -11.56 -14.34 19.38
N ARG A 242 -11.21 -14.02 20.63
CA ARG A 242 -12.05 -13.16 21.48
C ARG A 242 -12.21 -11.76 20.87
N TYR A 243 -11.12 -11.08 20.52
CA TYR A 243 -11.21 -9.73 19.97
C TYR A 243 -11.76 -9.69 18.55
N GLY A 244 -11.58 -10.75 17.74
CA GLY A 244 -12.28 -10.89 16.45
C GLY A 244 -13.80 -10.95 16.64
N THR A 245 -14.24 -11.64 17.70
CA THR A 245 -15.66 -11.68 18.09
C THR A 245 -16.14 -10.31 18.59
N GLU A 246 -15.45 -9.69 19.54
CA GLU A 246 -15.85 -8.39 20.12
C GLU A 246 -15.88 -7.27 19.07
N CYS A 247 -14.94 -7.26 18.13
CA CYS A 247 -14.91 -6.35 16.99
C CYS A 247 -16.14 -6.53 16.10
N THR A 248 -16.46 -7.77 15.74
CA THR A 248 -17.63 -8.08 14.90
C THR A 248 -18.94 -7.72 15.60
N LEU A 249 -19.07 -8.02 16.89
CA LEU A 249 -20.25 -7.66 17.69
C LEU A 249 -20.43 -6.14 17.80
N SER A 250 -19.34 -5.41 18.09
CA SER A 250 -19.39 -3.94 18.13
C SER A 250 -19.79 -3.35 16.78
N TYR A 251 -19.35 -3.97 15.68
CA TYR A 251 -19.72 -3.54 14.34
C TYR A 251 -21.17 -3.89 13.99
N LEU A 252 -21.67 -5.05 14.42
CA LEU A 252 -23.09 -5.42 14.32
C LEU A 252 -23.98 -4.41 15.06
N ASP A 253 -23.65 -4.03 16.29
CA ASP A 253 -24.38 -3.00 17.05
C ASP A 253 -24.49 -1.69 16.27
N LEU A 254 -23.41 -1.28 15.59
CA LEU A 254 -23.41 -0.09 14.74
C LEU A 254 -24.38 -0.22 13.56
N LEU A 255 -24.34 -1.34 12.82
CA LEU A 255 -25.22 -1.55 11.67
C LEU A 255 -26.70 -1.70 12.08
N GLU A 256 -26.98 -2.35 13.20
CA GLU A 256 -28.33 -2.43 13.77
C GLU A 256 -28.83 -1.04 14.18
N HIS A 257 -27.98 -0.19 14.74
CA HIS A 257 -28.35 1.19 15.04
C HIS A 257 -28.57 2.03 13.78
N VAL A 258 -27.80 1.80 12.71
CA VAL A 258 -28.07 2.41 11.40
C VAL A 258 -29.46 2.03 10.91
N LEU A 259 -29.91 0.77 11.05
CA LEU A 259 -31.28 0.37 10.71
C LEU A 259 -32.33 1.15 11.52
N VAL A 260 -32.09 1.36 12.82
CA VAL A 260 -32.98 2.17 13.67
C VAL A 260 -33.06 3.62 13.17
N VAL A 261 -31.93 4.21 12.77
CA VAL A 261 -31.89 5.57 12.20
C VAL A 261 -32.65 5.63 10.87
N LEU A 262 -32.53 4.63 10.00
CA LEU A 262 -33.26 4.57 8.73
C LEU A 262 -34.78 4.49 8.93
N GLN A 263 -35.24 3.82 9.99
CA GLN A 263 -36.65 3.76 10.35
C GLN A 263 -37.15 5.06 10.99
N LYS A 264 -36.30 5.72 11.79
CA LYS A 264 -36.64 6.92 12.57
C LYS A 264 -35.47 7.91 12.57
N PRO A 265 -35.34 8.77 11.56
CA PRO A 265 -34.17 9.65 11.41
C PRO A 265 -34.27 10.86 12.35
N THR A 266 -33.89 10.68 13.62
CA THR A 266 -33.80 11.77 14.61
C THR A 266 -32.35 12.23 14.81
N PRO A 267 -32.11 13.51 15.15
CA PRO A 267 -30.77 14.02 15.47
C PRO A 267 -30.08 13.24 16.60
N GLU A 268 -30.84 12.83 17.63
CA GLU A 268 -30.32 12.09 18.78
C GLU A 268 -29.81 10.70 18.38
N LEU A 269 -30.59 9.98 17.54
CA LEU A 269 -30.18 8.68 17.03
C LEU A 269 -28.96 8.78 16.11
N LYS A 270 -28.88 9.83 15.28
CA LYS A 270 -27.71 10.09 14.44
C LYS A 270 -26.46 10.42 15.26
N HIS A 271 -26.60 11.19 16.34
CA HIS A 271 -25.48 11.52 17.23
C HIS A 271 -24.88 10.26 17.90
N GLN A 272 -25.72 9.28 18.25
CA GLN A 272 -25.27 8.02 18.84
C GLN A 272 -24.37 7.17 17.91
N LEU A 273 -24.44 7.35 16.59
CA LEU A 273 -23.57 6.66 15.63
C LEU A 273 -22.09 6.93 15.89
N ALA A 274 -21.73 8.15 16.31
CA ALA A 274 -20.35 8.52 16.63
C ALA A 274 -19.81 7.80 17.88
N ALA A 275 -20.67 7.53 18.87
CA ALA A 275 -20.29 6.77 20.05
C ALA A 275 -20.06 5.29 19.71
N LEU A 276 -20.94 4.71 18.88
CA LEU A 276 -20.80 3.33 18.41
C LEU A 276 -19.57 3.16 17.51
N SER A 277 -19.28 4.11 16.62
CA SER A 277 -18.07 4.05 15.79
C SER A 277 -16.79 4.10 16.62
N LYS A 278 -16.77 4.87 17.72
CA LYS A 278 -15.63 4.89 18.66
C LYS A 278 -15.45 3.55 19.37
N ARG A 279 -16.55 2.85 19.70
CA ARG A 279 -16.51 1.49 20.27
C ARG A 279 -15.91 0.49 19.27
N VAL A 280 -16.33 0.56 18.01
CA VAL A 280 -15.75 -0.28 16.94
C VAL A 280 -14.25 0.01 16.80
N ALA A 281 -13.84 1.27 16.77
CA ALA A 281 -12.42 1.64 16.69
C ALA A 281 -11.60 1.06 17.85
N GLY A 282 -12.10 1.11 19.08
CA GLY A 282 -11.46 0.48 20.23
C GLY A 282 -11.31 -1.04 20.08
N ALA A 283 -12.37 -1.73 19.64
CA ALA A 283 -12.31 -3.17 19.40
C ALA A 283 -11.35 -3.55 18.26
N VAL A 284 -11.25 -2.72 17.21
CA VAL A 284 -10.25 -2.86 16.15
C VAL A 284 -8.83 -2.71 16.70
N THR A 285 -8.57 -1.74 17.58
CA THR A 285 -7.27 -1.57 18.21
C THR A 285 -6.86 -2.80 19.03
N GLU A 286 -7.77 -3.36 19.83
CA GLU A 286 -7.50 -4.59 20.59
C GLU A 286 -7.23 -5.80 19.68
N LEU A 287 -7.95 -5.90 18.56
CA LEU A 287 -7.72 -6.95 17.56
C LEU A 287 -6.34 -6.81 16.88
N ILE A 288 -5.90 -5.58 16.58
CA ILE A 288 -4.57 -5.31 16.04
C ILE A 288 -3.50 -5.74 17.05
N GLN A 289 -3.63 -5.34 18.32
CA GLN A 289 -2.69 -5.76 19.37
C GLN A 289 -2.64 -7.28 19.54
N ALA A 290 -3.79 -7.96 19.42
CA ALA A 290 -3.83 -9.42 19.47
C ALA A 290 -3.11 -10.04 18.26
N ALA A 291 -3.21 -9.44 17.07
CA ALA A 291 -2.50 -9.87 15.87
C ALA A 291 -1.00 -9.58 15.92
N GLU A 292 -0.58 -8.47 16.54
CA GLU A 292 0.84 -8.18 16.79
C GLU A 292 1.45 -9.19 17.77
N ALA A 293 0.70 -9.57 18.81
CA ALA A 293 1.13 -10.59 19.76
C ALA A 293 1.33 -11.98 19.10
N MET A 294 0.73 -12.24 17.93
CA MET A 294 0.96 -13.48 17.16
C MET A 294 2.36 -13.55 16.56
N LYS A 295 3.07 -12.43 16.41
CA LYS A 295 4.32 -12.34 15.64
C LYS A 295 5.58 -12.69 16.44
N GLY A 296 5.46 -12.81 17.76
CA GLY A 296 6.63 -12.87 18.65
C GLY A 296 7.39 -11.54 18.70
N THR A 297 8.31 -11.41 19.65
CA THR A 297 8.98 -10.12 19.98
C THR A 297 10.04 -9.65 18.99
N GLU A 298 10.33 -10.40 17.92
CA GLU A 298 11.44 -10.11 16.99
C GLU A 298 11.03 -9.72 15.57
N TRP A 299 9.73 -9.61 15.27
CA TRP A 299 9.27 -9.38 13.91
C TRP A 299 9.03 -7.89 13.59
N VAL A 300 9.46 -7.46 12.40
CA VAL A 300 9.41 -6.09 11.89
C VAL A 300 8.64 -6.06 10.56
N ASP A 301 7.73 -5.10 10.37
CA ASP A 301 6.85 -5.01 9.19
C ASP A 301 7.60 -4.59 7.91
N PRO A 302 7.69 -5.46 6.89
CA PRO A 302 8.38 -5.14 5.64
C PRO A 302 7.74 -4.00 4.83
N GLU A 303 6.45 -3.71 5.05
CA GLU A 303 5.73 -2.63 4.37
C GLU A 303 5.63 -1.35 5.21
N ASP A 304 6.20 -1.34 6.42
CA ASP A 304 6.26 -0.13 7.24
C ASP A 304 7.15 0.92 6.55
N PRO A 305 6.65 2.15 6.29
CA PRO A 305 7.42 3.23 5.69
C PRO A 305 8.75 3.51 6.42
N THR A 306 8.84 3.22 7.70
CA THR A 306 10.06 3.38 8.51
C THR A 306 11.08 2.29 8.21
N VAL A 307 10.65 1.04 8.04
CA VAL A 307 11.49 -0.12 7.72
C VAL A 307 12.01 -0.04 6.28
N ILE A 308 11.14 0.39 5.35
CA ILE A 308 11.52 0.67 3.97
C ILE A 308 12.57 1.78 3.93
N ALA A 309 12.35 2.88 4.64
CA ALA A 309 13.30 4.00 4.66
C ALA A 309 14.64 3.61 5.30
N GLU A 310 14.63 2.81 6.36
CA GLU A 310 15.85 2.30 6.98
C GLU A 310 16.64 1.38 6.04
N THR A 311 15.96 0.43 5.40
CA THR A 311 16.58 -0.50 4.43
C THR A 311 17.20 0.25 3.26
N GLU A 312 16.48 1.23 2.71
CA GLU A 312 16.94 2.06 1.60
C GLU A 312 18.11 2.97 1.99
N LEU A 313 18.10 3.57 3.18
CA LEU A 313 19.23 4.36 3.70
C LEU A 313 20.49 3.51 3.87
N LEU A 314 20.36 2.31 4.45
CA LEU A 314 21.48 1.39 4.59
C LEU A 314 21.99 0.90 3.23
N GLY A 315 21.09 0.65 2.27
CA GLY A 315 21.44 0.31 0.89
C GLY A 315 22.17 1.46 0.18
N ALA A 316 21.78 2.71 0.40
CA ALA A 316 22.46 3.89 -0.12
C ALA A 316 23.87 4.04 0.49
N ALA A 317 24.02 3.84 1.80
CA ALA A 317 25.32 3.86 2.47
C ALA A 317 26.26 2.75 1.94
N ALA A 318 25.76 1.51 1.81
CA ALA A 318 26.52 0.40 1.25
C ALA A 318 26.96 0.68 -0.20
N SER A 319 26.09 1.31 -1.00
CA SER A 319 26.40 1.71 -2.38
C SER A 319 27.51 2.75 -2.44
N ILE A 320 27.51 3.72 -1.52
CA ILE A 320 28.59 4.71 -1.37
C ILE A 320 29.91 4.04 -0.96
N GLU A 321 29.87 3.10 -0.01
CA GLU A 321 31.06 2.37 0.42
C GLU A 321 31.67 1.52 -0.69
N ALA A 322 30.83 0.89 -1.51
CA ALA A 322 31.28 0.17 -2.69
C ALA A 322 31.99 1.11 -3.69
N ALA A 323 31.45 2.32 -3.90
CA ALA A 323 32.08 3.34 -4.75
C ALA A 323 33.42 3.83 -4.15
N ALA A 324 33.47 4.07 -2.83
CA ALA A 324 34.70 4.44 -2.12
C ALA A 324 35.78 3.36 -2.23
N LYS A 325 35.42 2.10 -2.02
CA LYS A 325 36.33 0.95 -2.16
C LYS A 325 36.86 0.79 -3.59
N LYS A 326 36.02 1.09 -4.58
CA LYS A 326 36.45 1.13 -5.99
C LYS A 326 37.52 2.21 -6.22
N LEU A 327 37.41 3.37 -5.56
CA LEU A 327 38.44 4.41 -5.62
C LEU A 327 39.77 4.00 -4.97
N GLU A 328 39.75 3.25 -3.87
CA GLU A 328 40.97 2.77 -3.19
C GLU A 328 41.79 1.79 -4.06
N GLN A 329 41.13 0.99 -4.89
CA GLN A 329 41.78 0.04 -5.77
C GLN A 329 42.42 0.69 -7.01
N LEU A 330 42.12 1.96 -7.27
CA LEU A 330 42.70 2.69 -8.38
C LEU A 330 44.12 3.10 -8.04
N LYS A 331 45.08 2.54 -8.76
CA LYS A 331 46.46 3.03 -8.76
C LYS A 331 46.57 4.17 -9.78
N PRO A 332 47.26 5.28 -9.44
CA PRO A 332 47.67 6.26 -10.43
C PRO A 332 48.43 5.56 -11.57
N ARG A 333 48.19 5.95 -12.81
CA ARG A 333 48.80 5.32 -13.98
C ARG A 333 50.34 5.36 -13.87
N ALA A 334 51.00 4.20 -13.88
CA ALA A 334 52.46 4.14 -13.97
C ALA A 334 52.92 4.60 -15.37
N LYS A 335 53.32 5.87 -15.51
CA LYS A 335 54.10 6.34 -16.67
C LYS A 335 55.60 6.33 -16.33
N PRO A 336 56.49 6.03 -17.29
CA PRO A 336 57.93 6.09 -17.08
C PRO A 336 58.36 7.53 -16.75
N LYS A 337 59.22 7.65 -15.73
CA LYS A 337 59.77 8.91 -15.17
C LYS A 337 60.20 9.89 -16.26
N GLN A 338 59.38 10.92 -16.49
CA GLN A 338 59.86 12.27 -16.72
C GLN A 338 59.30 13.10 -15.57
N ALA A 339 60.13 13.98 -15.00
CA ALA A 339 59.79 14.81 -13.86
C ALA A 339 58.59 15.69 -14.23
N ASP A 340 57.41 15.28 -13.78
CA ASP A 340 56.14 15.96 -14.08
C ASP A 340 55.51 16.30 -12.73
N GLU A 341 55.34 17.60 -12.46
CA GLU A 341 54.75 18.15 -11.23
C GLU A 341 53.26 17.79 -11.07
N THR A 342 52.69 17.07 -12.06
CA THR A 342 51.28 16.66 -12.15
C THR A 342 50.87 15.60 -11.11
N LEU A 343 51.79 14.77 -10.63
CA LEU A 343 51.50 13.66 -9.71
C LEU A 343 50.83 14.10 -8.38
N ASP A 344 51.11 15.32 -7.90
CA ASP A 344 50.48 15.87 -6.69
C ASP A 344 48.99 16.18 -6.90
N PHE A 345 48.59 16.55 -8.12
CA PHE A 345 47.21 16.92 -8.42
C PHE A 345 46.27 15.71 -8.49
N GLU A 346 46.65 14.63 -9.18
CA GLU A 346 45.82 13.42 -9.24
C GLU A 346 45.68 12.73 -7.88
N GLU A 347 46.74 12.76 -7.05
CA GLU A 347 46.69 12.28 -5.67
C GLU A 347 45.78 13.14 -4.80
N GLN A 348 45.82 14.48 -4.94
CA GLN A 348 44.92 15.40 -4.24
C GLN A 348 43.45 15.19 -4.64
N ILE A 349 43.13 14.95 -5.92
CA ILE A 349 41.76 14.63 -6.35
C ILE A 349 41.30 13.31 -5.75
N LEU A 350 42.15 12.27 -5.85
CA LEU A 350 41.79 10.95 -5.38
C LEU A 350 41.54 10.95 -3.87
N GLU A 351 42.37 11.65 -3.10
CA GLU A 351 42.21 11.78 -1.66
C GLU A 351 40.98 12.60 -1.28
N ALA A 352 40.71 13.70 -1.99
CA ALA A 352 39.51 14.49 -1.77
C ALA A 352 38.23 13.70 -2.14
N ALA A 353 38.23 12.91 -3.21
CA ALA A 353 37.11 12.05 -3.59
C ALA A 353 36.86 10.94 -2.57
N LYS A 354 37.92 10.32 -2.02
CA LYS A 354 37.84 9.36 -0.91
C LYS A 354 37.26 10.00 0.35
N SER A 355 37.75 11.19 0.71
CA SER A 355 37.26 11.95 1.85
C SER A 355 35.77 12.28 1.71
N ILE A 356 35.33 12.69 0.52
CA ILE A 356 33.91 12.94 0.22
C ILE A 356 33.10 11.64 0.37
N ALA A 357 33.53 10.53 -0.24
CA ALA A 357 32.80 9.26 -0.18
C ALA A 357 32.70 8.70 1.25
N ALA A 358 33.76 8.82 2.05
CA ALA A 358 33.73 8.45 3.47
C ALA A 358 32.78 9.34 4.26
N ALA A 359 32.80 10.66 4.03
CA ALA A 359 31.93 11.61 4.69
C ALA A 359 30.46 11.42 4.30
N THR A 360 30.14 11.11 3.04
CA THR A 360 28.77 10.84 2.59
C THR A 360 28.26 9.49 3.09
N SER A 361 29.09 8.45 3.20
CA SER A 361 28.71 7.20 3.87
C SER A 361 28.35 7.45 5.35
N ALA A 362 29.22 8.16 6.07
CA ALA A 362 28.98 8.51 7.47
C ALA A 362 27.72 9.38 7.65
N LEU A 363 27.46 10.29 6.70
CA LEU A 363 26.25 11.11 6.67
C LEU A 363 24.99 10.23 6.54
N VAL A 364 24.93 9.33 5.55
CA VAL A 364 23.76 8.47 5.33
C VAL A 364 23.53 7.51 6.50
N LYS A 365 24.60 6.97 7.10
CA LYS A 365 24.50 6.17 8.34
C LYS A 365 23.98 6.99 9.52
N SER A 366 24.41 8.24 9.66
CA SER A 366 23.90 9.15 10.69
C SER A 366 22.44 9.52 10.45
N ALA A 367 22.01 9.63 9.18
CA ALA A 367 20.62 9.88 8.81
C ALA A 367 19.73 8.67 9.18
N SER A 368 20.20 7.45 8.92
CA SER A 368 19.54 6.22 9.37
C SER A 368 19.42 6.15 10.89
N ALA A 369 20.48 6.50 11.63
CA ALA A 369 20.43 6.57 13.09
C ALA A 369 19.44 7.63 13.60
N ALA A 370 19.39 8.81 12.97
CA ALA A 370 18.44 9.87 13.32
C ALA A 370 16.99 9.46 13.05
N GLN A 371 16.72 8.79 11.93
CA GLN A 371 15.40 8.22 11.65
C GLN A 371 15.01 7.17 12.70
N ARG A 372 15.93 6.27 13.06
CA ARG A 372 15.68 5.23 14.07
C ARG A 372 15.39 5.83 15.45
N GLU A 373 16.12 6.87 15.85
CA GLU A 373 15.83 7.63 17.07
C GLU A 373 14.41 8.21 17.06
N LEU A 374 13.95 8.74 15.93
CA LEU A 374 12.61 9.31 15.80
C LEU A 374 11.49 8.28 15.90
N VAL A 375 11.72 7.09 15.37
CA VAL A 375 10.81 5.95 15.53
C VAL A 375 10.79 5.50 16.99
N ALA A 376 11.95 5.34 17.63
CA ALA A 376 12.05 4.93 19.03
C ALA A 376 11.42 5.93 20.01
N GLN A 377 11.47 7.23 19.69
CA GLN A 377 10.80 8.29 20.47
C GLN A 377 9.29 8.36 20.22
N GLY A 378 8.75 7.57 19.29
CA GLY A 378 7.35 7.60 18.90
C GLY A 378 6.94 8.89 18.18
N LYS A 379 7.88 9.64 17.61
CA LYS A 379 7.60 10.86 16.82
C LYS A 379 7.19 10.53 15.39
N VAL A 380 7.53 9.33 14.89
CA VAL A 380 7.22 8.83 13.55
C VAL A 380 6.73 7.38 13.68
N GLY A 381 5.64 7.01 13.02
CA GLY A 381 5.13 5.63 12.94
C GLY A 381 4.25 5.17 14.11
N SER A 382 4.06 5.99 15.15
CA SER A 382 3.33 5.62 16.38
C SER A 382 1.82 5.83 16.31
N ILE A 383 1.33 6.72 15.43
CA ILE A 383 -0.08 7.13 15.36
C ILE A 383 -0.64 6.86 13.95
N PRO A 384 -1.65 5.99 13.79
CA PRO A 384 -2.26 5.68 12.49
C PRO A 384 -2.81 6.90 11.73
N ALA A 385 -3.23 7.95 12.46
CA ALA A 385 -3.71 9.20 11.87
C ALA A 385 -2.60 9.99 11.12
N ASN A 386 -1.34 9.79 11.49
CA ASN A 386 -0.19 10.48 10.89
C ASN A 386 0.53 9.63 9.84
N ALA A 387 0.05 8.42 9.54
CA ALA A 387 0.73 7.48 8.66
C ALA A 387 0.95 8.02 7.23
N ALA A 388 0.04 8.87 6.73
CA ALA A 388 0.21 9.52 5.43
C ALA A 388 1.33 10.58 5.44
N ASP A 389 1.39 11.39 6.50
CA ASP A 389 2.42 12.43 6.69
C ASP A 389 3.81 11.81 6.96
N ASP A 390 3.85 10.76 7.78
CA ASP A 390 5.06 9.98 8.05
C ASP A 390 5.55 9.24 6.79
N GLY A 391 4.62 8.74 5.96
CA GLY A 391 4.94 8.12 4.68
C GLY A 391 5.50 9.12 3.65
N GLN A 392 4.95 10.33 3.58
CA GLN A 392 5.46 11.37 2.69
C GLN A 392 6.85 11.86 3.13
N TRP A 393 7.05 12.02 4.44
CA TRP A 393 8.36 12.34 5.00
C TRP A 393 9.40 11.24 4.75
N SER A 394 9.05 9.97 4.98
CA SER A 394 9.97 8.84 4.77
C SER A 394 10.35 8.69 3.29
N GLN A 395 9.41 8.90 2.36
CA GLN A 395 9.71 8.97 0.92
C GLN A 395 10.64 10.13 0.58
N GLY A 396 10.42 11.32 1.17
CA GLY A 396 11.31 12.47 1.05
C GLY A 396 12.74 12.13 1.50
N LEU A 397 12.88 11.46 2.64
CA LEU A 397 14.16 11.02 3.20
C LEU A 397 14.87 10.00 2.30
N ILE A 398 14.14 8.98 1.81
CA ILE A 398 14.65 7.98 0.86
C ILE A 398 15.16 8.65 -0.42
N SER A 399 14.37 9.57 -0.98
CA SER A 399 14.71 10.27 -2.21
C SER A 399 16.01 11.08 -2.07
N ALA A 400 16.17 11.78 -0.94
CA ALA A 400 17.38 12.55 -0.65
C ALA A 400 18.61 11.65 -0.49
N ALA A 401 18.48 10.51 0.21
CA ALA A 401 19.56 9.55 0.37
C ALA A 401 20.01 8.92 -0.96
N ARG A 402 19.06 8.55 -1.83
CA ARG A 402 19.35 8.06 -3.18
C ARG A 402 20.06 9.12 -4.03
N MET A 403 19.67 10.39 -3.93
CA MET A 403 20.37 11.48 -4.60
C MET A 403 21.81 11.66 -4.11
N VAL A 404 22.08 11.51 -2.80
CA VAL A 404 23.45 11.54 -2.25
C VAL A 404 24.28 10.37 -2.78
N ALA A 405 23.73 9.15 -2.80
CA ALA A 405 24.42 7.98 -3.31
C ALA A 405 24.74 8.11 -4.81
N ALA A 406 23.77 8.54 -5.62
CA ALA A 406 23.95 8.77 -7.05
C ALA A 406 25.02 9.84 -7.33
N ALA A 407 24.94 10.99 -6.65
CA ALA A 407 25.91 12.07 -6.80
C ALA A 407 27.33 11.62 -6.40
N THR A 408 27.44 10.85 -5.31
CA THR A 408 28.73 10.33 -4.85
C THR A 408 29.32 9.32 -5.84
N SER A 409 28.48 8.44 -6.42
CA SER A 409 28.93 7.50 -7.46
C SER A 409 29.42 8.24 -8.71
N SER A 410 28.67 9.24 -9.19
CA SER A 410 29.09 10.08 -10.32
C SER A 410 30.39 10.83 -10.04
N LEU A 411 30.60 11.29 -8.79
CA LEU A 411 31.86 11.88 -8.36
C LEU A 411 33.01 10.87 -8.40
N CYS A 412 32.80 9.65 -7.89
CA CYS A 412 33.82 8.60 -7.93
C CYS A 412 34.21 8.24 -9.37
N GLU A 413 33.24 8.20 -10.28
CA GLU A 413 33.47 8.00 -11.71
C GLU A 413 34.25 9.15 -12.35
N ALA A 414 33.90 10.40 -12.01
CA ALA A 414 34.61 11.58 -12.49
C ALA A 414 36.06 11.63 -11.97
N ALA A 415 36.27 11.30 -10.69
CA ALA A 415 37.60 11.21 -10.10
C ALA A 415 38.43 10.10 -10.75
N ASN A 416 37.84 8.92 -11.00
CA ASN A 416 38.49 7.83 -11.72
C ASN A 416 38.90 8.24 -13.15
N ALA A 417 38.00 8.90 -13.89
CA ALA A 417 38.31 9.40 -15.23
C ALA A 417 39.47 10.42 -15.21
N SER A 418 39.47 11.31 -14.21
CA SER A 418 40.54 12.30 -14.02
C SER A 418 41.89 11.63 -13.77
N VAL A 419 41.97 10.64 -12.87
CA VAL A 419 43.22 9.90 -12.55
C VAL A 419 43.72 9.06 -13.74
N GLN A 420 42.82 8.62 -14.63
CA GLN A 420 43.19 7.88 -15.84
C GLN A 420 43.69 8.80 -16.98
N GLY A 421 43.64 10.12 -16.81
CA GLY A 421 44.02 11.11 -17.82
C GLY A 421 42.93 11.39 -18.85
N HIS A 422 41.70 10.95 -18.60
CA HIS A 422 40.51 11.32 -19.36
C HIS A 422 39.89 12.55 -18.68
N ALA A 423 40.57 13.70 -18.83
CA ALA A 423 40.27 14.92 -18.09
C ALA A 423 38.91 15.54 -18.51
N SER A 424 38.02 15.72 -17.53
CA SER A 424 37.06 16.83 -17.53
C SER A 424 36.99 17.37 -16.12
N GLU A 425 37.84 18.35 -15.86
CA GLU A 425 37.88 19.11 -14.61
C GLU A 425 36.49 19.74 -14.32
N GLU A 426 35.74 20.10 -15.37
CA GLU A 426 34.37 20.63 -15.26
C GLU A 426 33.38 19.57 -14.76
N LYS A 427 33.49 18.32 -15.23
CA LYS A 427 32.66 17.21 -14.75
C LYS A 427 32.96 16.89 -13.29
N LEU A 428 34.23 16.99 -12.87
CA LEU A 428 34.64 16.82 -11.48
C LEU A 428 34.07 17.94 -10.58
N ILE A 429 34.19 19.21 -11.00
CA ILE A 429 33.61 20.36 -10.30
C ILE A 429 32.09 20.24 -10.19
N SER A 430 31.41 19.88 -11.28
CA SER A 430 29.96 19.71 -11.31
C SER A 430 29.50 18.59 -10.37
N SER A 431 30.19 17.45 -10.40
CA SER A 431 29.88 16.31 -9.52
C SER A 431 30.11 16.65 -8.04
N ALA A 432 31.19 17.35 -7.70
CA ALA A 432 31.48 17.76 -6.33
C ALA A 432 30.45 18.76 -5.78
N LYS A 433 30.00 19.71 -6.62
CA LYS A 433 28.90 20.64 -6.28
C LYS A 433 27.57 19.91 -6.11
N GLN A 434 27.29 18.92 -6.96
CA GLN A 434 26.08 18.11 -6.85
C GLN A 434 26.05 17.30 -5.55
N VAL A 435 27.18 16.75 -5.12
CA VAL A 435 27.29 16.04 -3.82
C VAL A 435 27.02 16.99 -2.64
N ALA A 436 27.54 18.22 -2.69
CA ALA A 436 27.26 19.22 -1.66
C ALA A 436 25.77 19.61 -1.62
N ALA A 437 25.14 19.76 -2.79
CA ALA A 437 23.72 20.10 -2.91
C ALA A 437 22.80 18.97 -2.40
N SER A 438 23.03 17.72 -2.81
CA SER A 438 22.24 16.57 -2.33
C SER A 438 22.44 16.32 -0.83
N THR A 439 23.64 16.58 -0.31
CA THR A 439 23.94 16.55 1.13
C THR A 439 23.12 17.59 1.90
N ALA A 440 23.00 18.81 1.37
CA ALA A 440 22.15 19.84 1.97
C ALA A 440 20.67 19.43 1.97
N GLN A 441 20.16 18.85 0.87
CA GLN A 441 18.79 18.33 0.80
C GLN A 441 18.53 17.24 1.85
N LEU A 442 19.46 16.29 2.04
CA LEU A 442 19.34 15.24 3.05
C LEU A 442 19.32 15.80 4.48
N LEU A 443 20.17 16.81 4.77
CA LEU A 443 20.17 17.50 6.06
C LEU A 443 18.83 18.21 6.34
N VAL A 444 18.26 18.87 5.33
CA VAL A 444 16.95 19.53 5.47
C VAL A 444 15.85 18.49 5.70
N ALA A 445 15.81 17.41 4.91
CA ALA A 445 14.83 16.33 5.06
C ALA A 445 14.86 15.71 6.48
N CYS A 446 16.05 15.51 7.05
CA CYS A 446 16.18 15.00 8.42
C CYS A 446 15.72 16.01 9.48
N LYS A 447 15.93 17.32 9.26
CA LYS A 447 15.58 18.38 10.23
C LYS A 447 14.09 18.59 10.44
N VAL A 448 13.24 18.20 9.49
CA VAL A 448 11.78 18.43 9.56
C VAL A 448 11.16 17.80 10.81
N LYS A 449 11.62 16.61 11.21
CA LYS A 449 11.08 15.86 12.36
C LYS A 449 12.09 15.61 13.49
N ALA A 450 13.39 15.89 13.29
CA ALA A 450 14.45 15.66 14.28
C ALA A 450 14.66 16.81 15.27
N ASP A 451 14.94 16.48 16.54
CA ASP A 451 15.44 17.46 17.51
C ASP A 451 16.88 17.85 17.16
N GLN A 452 17.17 19.15 17.10
CA GLN A 452 18.49 19.66 16.68
C GLN A 452 19.62 19.27 17.64
N ASP A 453 19.29 18.98 18.90
CA ASP A 453 20.26 18.62 19.94
C ASP A 453 20.47 17.10 20.09
N SER A 454 19.82 16.27 19.27
CA SER A 454 19.99 14.80 19.31
C SER A 454 21.43 14.41 18.94
N GLU A 455 21.93 13.31 19.53
CA GLU A 455 23.28 12.84 19.26
C GLU A 455 23.44 12.42 17.79
N ALA A 456 22.46 11.72 17.22
CA ALA A 456 22.45 11.39 15.80
C ALA A 456 22.40 12.64 14.92
N MET A 457 21.65 13.69 15.31
CA MET A 457 21.57 14.93 14.55
C MET A 457 22.88 15.73 14.61
N ARG A 458 23.58 15.76 15.75
CA ARG A 458 24.92 16.36 15.87
C ARG A 458 25.94 15.62 15.00
N ARG A 459 25.90 14.28 14.97
CA ARG A 459 26.74 13.45 14.10
C ARG A 459 26.44 13.71 12.62
N LEU A 460 25.15 13.78 12.25
CA LEU A 460 24.71 14.10 10.90
C LEU A 460 25.21 15.48 10.45
N GLN A 461 25.08 16.50 11.30
CA GLN A 461 25.55 17.84 11.01
C GLN A 461 27.08 17.90 10.87
N ALA A 462 27.83 17.16 11.70
CA ALA A 462 29.28 17.04 11.59
C ALA A 462 29.71 16.38 10.28
N ALA A 463 29.07 15.27 9.90
CA ALA A 463 29.31 14.59 8.64
C ALA A 463 28.97 15.49 7.43
N GLY A 464 27.84 16.21 7.48
CA GLY A 464 27.45 17.14 6.43
C GLY A 464 28.43 18.30 6.24
N ASN A 465 28.96 18.84 7.34
CA ASN A 465 30.02 19.84 7.30
C ASN A 465 31.33 19.28 6.73
N ALA A 466 31.66 18.03 7.01
CA ALA A 466 32.82 17.36 6.43
C ALA A 466 32.66 17.19 4.91
N VAL A 467 31.50 16.74 4.44
CA VAL A 467 31.20 16.66 3.00
C VAL A 467 31.36 18.02 2.33
N LYS A 468 30.76 19.07 2.90
CA LYS A 468 30.86 20.43 2.34
C LYS A 468 32.32 20.89 2.20
N ARG A 469 33.12 20.73 3.26
CA ARG A 469 34.55 21.11 3.24
C ARG A 469 35.34 20.30 2.21
N ALA A 470 35.10 19.00 2.14
CA ALA A 470 35.80 18.13 1.20
C ALA A 470 35.41 18.44 -0.26
N SER A 471 34.12 18.71 -0.53
CA SER A 471 33.64 19.19 -1.84
C SER A 471 34.24 20.54 -2.23
N ASP A 472 34.30 21.51 -1.31
CA ASP A 472 34.89 22.83 -1.59
C ASP A 472 36.39 22.74 -1.88
N ASN A 473 37.11 21.89 -1.13
CA ASN A 473 38.54 21.63 -1.38
C ASN A 473 38.76 20.99 -2.75
N LEU A 474 37.93 20.00 -3.12
CA LEU A 474 38.02 19.36 -4.43
C LEU A 474 37.72 20.34 -5.57
N VAL A 475 36.70 21.19 -5.42
CA VAL A 475 36.37 22.23 -6.41
C VAL A 475 37.53 23.19 -6.60
N ARG A 476 38.17 23.64 -5.52
CA ARG A 476 39.36 24.52 -5.61
C ARG A 476 40.54 23.83 -6.29
N ALA A 477 40.81 22.57 -5.94
CA ALA A 477 41.87 21.78 -6.57
C ALA A 477 41.60 21.64 -8.08
N ALA A 478 40.41 21.21 -8.46
CA ALA A 478 40.00 21.04 -9.84
C ALA A 478 40.03 22.35 -10.63
N GLN A 479 39.63 23.48 -10.03
CA GLN A 479 39.74 24.80 -10.65
C GLN A 479 41.21 25.18 -10.88
N LYS A 480 42.08 25.02 -9.89
CA LYS A 480 43.51 25.33 -10.03
C LYS A 480 44.15 24.58 -11.20
N ALA A 481 43.82 23.30 -11.38
CA ALA A 481 44.35 22.53 -12.50
C ALA A 481 43.73 22.90 -13.86
N ALA A 482 42.44 23.26 -13.89
CA ALA A 482 41.80 23.73 -15.11
C ALA A 482 42.43 25.05 -15.62
N PHE A 483 42.82 25.96 -14.70
CA PHE A 483 43.44 27.23 -15.06
C PHE A 483 44.96 27.15 -15.26
N GLY A 484 45.66 26.24 -14.57
CA GLY A 484 47.11 26.07 -14.72
C GLY A 484 47.56 25.52 -16.08
N LYS A 485 46.69 24.82 -16.82
CA LYS A 485 46.97 24.35 -18.19
C LYS A 485 46.83 25.43 -19.27
N ALA A 486 46.21 26.57 -18.96
CA ALA A 486 45.92 27.62 -19.94
C ALA A 486 47.06 28.66 -20.10
N ASP A 487 48.02 28.69 -19.17
CA ASP A 487 49.11 29.69 -19.15
C ASP A 487 50.34 29.29 -20.00
N ASP A 488 50.36 28.10 -20.61
CA ASP A 488 51.53 27.58 -21.37
C ASP A 488 51.41 27.75 -22.90
N ASP A 489 50.30 28.34 -23.39
CA ASP A 489 50.15 28.73 -24.80
C ASP A 489 50.73 30.15 -25.01
N ASP A 490 52.06 30.27 -24.99
CA ASP A 490 52.76 31.51 -25.33
C ASP A 490 52.44 31.88 -26.80
N VAL A 491 51.70 32.97 -27.00
CA VAL A 491 51.26 33.42 -28.32
C VAL A 491 52.45 33.96 -29.11
N VAL A 492 53.14 33.09 -29.87
CA VAL A 492 54.23 33.50 -30.76
C VAL A 492 53.66 34.25 -31.97
N VAL A 493 53.54 35.56 -31.86
CA VAL A 493 53.18 36.45 -32.97
C VAL A 493 54.34 36.51 -33.97
N LYS A 494 54.24 35.77 -35.09
CA LYS A 494 55.18 35.93 -36.21
C LYS A 494 54.91 37.25 -36.94
N THR A 495 55.93 38.11 -36.97
CA THR A 495 55.96 39.46 -37.56
C THR A 495 55.89 39.46 -39.10
N LYS A 496 54.72 39.15 -39.68
CA LYS A 496 54.34 39.55 -41.04
C LYS A 496 52.89 40.05 -41.07
N PHE A 497 52.70 41.31 -41.46
CA PHE A 497 51.46 42.11 -41.30
C PHE A 497 50.19 41.48 -41.91
N VAL A 498 50.31 40.62 -42.93
CA VAL A 498 49.17 39.95 -43.59
C VAL A 498 48.84 38.57 -42.97
N GLY A 499 49.82 37.93 -42.32
CA GLY A 499 49.61 36.67 -41.58
C GLY A 499 48.92 36.89 -40.23
N GLY A 500 49.12 38.06 -39.61
CA GLY A 500 48.49 38.43 -38.34
C GLY A 500 46.97 38.62 -38.45
N ILE A 501 46.47 39.17 -39.57
CA ILE A 501 45.02 39.37 -39.78
C ILE A 501 44.30 38.02 -39.93
N ALA A 502 44.88 37.06 -40.66
CA ALA A 502 44.31 35.72 -40.78
C ALA A 502 44.26 34.98 -39.44
N GLN A 503 45.27 35.17 -38.58
CA GLN A 503 45.27 34.64 -37.20
C GLN A 503 44.21 35.30 -36.33
N ILE A 504 44.01 36.63 -36.44
CA ILE A 504 42.96 37.36 -35.72
C ILE A 504 41.57 36.88 -36.18
N ILE A 505 41.34 36.71 -37.48
CA ILE A 505 40.06 36.23 -38.01
C ILE A 505 39.79 34.79 -37.54
N ALA A 506 40.79 33.92 -37.59
CA ALA A 506 40.65 32.55 -37.09
C ALA A 506 40.36 32.52 -35.58
N ALA A 507 41.01 33.38 -34.80
CA ALA A 507 40.75 33.50 -33.36
C ALA A 507 39.36 34.10 -33.07
N GLN A 508 38.89 35.06 -33.88
CA GLN A 508 37.54 35.63 -33.77
C GLN A 508 36.46 34.62 -34.19
N GLU A 509 36.71 33.79 -35.19
CA GLU A 509 35.82 32.70 -35.60
C GLU A 509 35.72 31.63 -34.51
N GLU A 510 36.85 31.21 -33.93
CA GLU A 510 36.89 30.32 -32.75
C GLU A 510 36.12 30.91 -31.56
N MET A 511 36.27 32.21 -31.29
CA MET A 511 35.57 32.91 -30.22
C MET A 511 34.05 32.87 -30.43
N LEU A 512 33.57 33.25 -31.62
CA LEU A 512 32.15 33.24 -31.95
C LEU A 512 31.55 31.82 -31.91
N LYS A 513 32.33 30.81 -32.30
CA LYS A 513 31.91 29.42 -32.21
C LYS A 513 31.78 28.97 -30.75
N LYS A 514 32.76 29.27 -29.90
CA LYS A 514 32.71 28.97 -28.46
C LYS A 514 31.58 29.72 -27.73
N GLU A 515 31.28 30.96 -28.11
CA GLU A 515 30.14 31.72 -27.58
C GLU A 515 28.80 31.04 -27.90
N ARG A 516 28.62 30.57 -29.14
CA ARG A 516 27.43 29.82 -29.55
C ARG A 516 27.29 28.50 -28.79
N GLU A 517 28.38 27.73 -28.69
CA GLU A 517 28.40 26.47 -27.94
C GLU A 517 28.10 26.68 -26.45
N LEU A 518 28.60 27.76 -25.85
CA LEU A 518 28.29 28.16 -24.47
C LEU A 518 26.81 28.46 -24.28
N GLU A 519 26.19 29.19 -25.22
CA GLU A 519 24.78 29.55 -25.15
C GLU A 519 23.86 28.32 -25.30
N GLU A 520 24.20 27.40 -26.21
CA GLU A 520 23.51 26.11 -26.34
C GLU A 520 23.64 25.24 -25.07
N ALA A 521 24.83 25.17 -24.49
CA ALA A 521 25.06 24.44 -23.25
C ALA A 521 24.27 25.03 -22.07
N ARG A 522 24.19 26.36 -21.96
CA ARG A 522 23.35 27.06 -20.97
C ARG A 522 21.87 26.72 -21.15
N LYS A 523 21.37 26.73 -22.38
CA LYS A 523 19.97 26.38 -22.68
C LYS A 523 19.64 24.93 -22.31
N LYS A 524 20.52 23.98 -22.64
CA LYS A 524 20.38 22.57 -22.24
C LYS A 524 20.39 22.40 -20.72
N LEU A 525 21.31 23.05 -20.01
CA LEU A 525 21.38 22.99 -18.54
C LEU A 525 20.11 23.55 -17.88
N ALA A 526 19.58 24.66 -18.39
CA ALA A 526 18.33 25.24 -17.89
C ALA A 526 17.13 24.30 -18.06
N GLN A 527 17.03 23.62 -19.22
CA GLN A 527 15.98 22.62 -19.47
C GLN A 527 16.07 21.42 -18.51
N ILE A 528 17.27 20.90 -18.27
CA ILE A 528 17.49 19.78 -17.33
C ILE A 528 17.07 20.18 -15.90
N ARG A 529 17.42 21.39 -15.45
CA ARG A 529 17.02 21.91 -14.13
C ARG A 529 15.52 22.10 -14.00
N GLN A 530 14.84 22.61 -15.03
CA GLN A 530 13.38 22.73 -15.04
C GLN A 530 12.68 21.37 -14.98
N GLN A 531 13.23 20.36 -15.66
CA GLN A 531 12.71 19.00 -15.58
C GLN A 531 12.91 18.40 -14.19
N GLN A 532 14.06 18.60 -13.54
CA GLN A 532 14.28 18.18 -12.14
C GLN A 532 13.29 18.85 -11.16
N TYR A 533 12.98 20.13 -11.34
CA TYR A 533 12.00 20.84 -10.49
C TYR A 533 10.57 20.29 -10.60
N LYS A 534 10.18 19.69 -11.74
CA LYS A 534 8.87 19.03 -11.89
C LYS A 534 8.73 17.72 -11.11
N PHE A 535 9.84 17.15 -10.64
CA PHE A 535 9.87 15.94 -9.80
C PHE A 535 10.01 16.25 -8.29
N LEU A 536 10.14 17.52 -7.88
CA LEU A 536 10.08 17.89 -6.47
C LEU A 536 8.60 18.00 -6.01
N PRO A 537 8.27 17.49 -4.80
CA PRO A 537 6.95 17.67 -4.20
C PRO A 537 6.55 19.14 -4.13
N THR A 538 5.28 19.43 -4.41
CA THR A 538 4.70 20.77 -4.59
C THR A 538 4.92 21.70 -3.38
N GLU A 539 5.18 21.16 -2.20
CA GLU A 539 5.35 21.87 -0.93
C GLU A 539 6.74 22.52 -0.75
N LEU A 540 7.73 22.22 -1.61
CA LEU A 540 9.06 22.86 -1.60
C LEU A 540 9.23 23.92 -2.69
N ARG A 541 8.16 24.27 -3.42
CA ARG A 541 8.17 25.43 -4.29
C ARG A 541 8.01 26.66 -3.40
N GLU A 542 9.12 27.32 -3.07
CA GLU A 542 9.04 28.71 -2.61
C GLU A 542 8.27 29.49 -3.69
N ASP A 543 7.12 30.05 -3.31
CA ASP A 543 6.42 31.07 -4.09
C ASP A 543 7.36 32.28 -4.20
N GLU A 544 8.14 32.34 -5.28
CA GLU A 544 8.78 33.58 -5.70
C GLU A 544 7.72 34.43 -6.42
N GLY A 545 7.21 35.42 -5.69
CA GLY A 545 6.60 36.63 -6.26
C GLY A 545 7.64 37.61 -6.80
#